data_AF-A0A0D7EG12-F1
#
_entry.id   AF-A0A0D7EG12-F1
#
_cell.length_a   1.000
_cell.length_b   1.000
_cell.length_c   1.000
_cell.angle_alpha   90.00
_cell.angle_beta   90.00
_cell.angle_gamma   90.00
#
_symmetry.space_group_name_H-M   'P 1'
#
loop_
_entity.id
_entity.type
_entity.pdbx_description
1 polymer ?
#
loop_
_entity_poly.entity_id
_entity_poly.type
_entity_poly.pdbx_seq_one_letter_code
_entity_poly.pdbx_strand_id
1 'polypeptide(L)' 'GSSTRITRAILLAEPLSIDRGEVTDKGSVNQRAVLDCRAALIADLYAAAPPAHVIAVGSGHGD' A
#
# COMPACT_ATOMS: atom_id res chain seq x y z
N GLY A 1 -10.98 -7.32 16.06
CA GLY A 1 -9.68 -6.62 16.24
C GLY A 1 -9.46 -5.73 15.03
N SER A 2 -9.12 -4.45 15.23
CA SER A 2 -8.97 -3.49 14.12
C SER A 2 -7.61 -3.54 13.43
N SER A 3 -6.58 -4.10 14.08
CA SER A 3 -5.20 -4.17 13.55
C SER A 3 -5.04 -5.04 12.29
N THR A 4 -6.03 -5.84 11.93
CA THR A 4 -6.01 -6.67 10.71
C THR A 4 -6.96 -6.17 9.62
N ARG A 5 -7.66 -5.05 9.84
CA ARG A 5 -8.62 -4.52 8.86
C ARG A 5 -7.92 -3.58 7.88
N ILE A 6 -7.80 -4.00 6.63
CA ILE A 6 -7.33 -3.15 5.53
C ILE A 6 -8.48 -2.21 5.13
N THR A 7 -8.22 -0.90 5.11
CA THR A 7 -9.21 0.13 4.75
C THR A 7 -8.92 0.82 3.42
N ARG A 8 -7.66 0.75 2.95
CA ARG A 8 -7.19 1.39 1.73
C ARG A 8 -6.13 0.52 1.05
N ALA A 9 -6.08 0.55 -0.28
CA ALA A 9 -5.08 -0.14 -1.09
C ALA A 9 -4.79 0.62 -2.38
N ILE A 10 -3.59 0.43 -2.93
CA ILE A 10 -3.19 0.90 -4.26
C ILE A 10 -2.69 -0.31 -5.05
N LEU A 11 -3.12 -0.44 -6.30
CA LEU A 11 -2.52 -1.39 -7.23
C LEU A 11 -1.22 -0.79 -7.79
N LEU A 12 -0.10 -1.46 -7.57
CA LEU A 12 1.18 -1.02 -8.12
C LEU A 12 1.24 -1.37 -9.61
N ALA A 13 1.58 -0.39 -10.45
CA ALA A 13 1.82 -0.62 -11.87
C ALA A 13 3.11 -1.42 -12.12
N GLU A 14 4.13 -1.16 -11.31
CA GLU A 14 5.42 -1.84 -11.36
C GLU A 14 5.55 -2.83 -10.20
N PRO A 15 6.09 -4.05 -10.43
CA PRO A 15 6.32 -5.01 -9.38
C PRO A 15 7.35 -4.49 -8.36
N LEU A 16 7.43 -5.18 -7.22
CA LEU A 16 8.52 -4.94 -6.26
C LEU A 16 9.85 -5.30 -6.89
N SER A 17 10.85 -4.44 -6.68
CA SER A 17 12.18 -4.63 -7.27
C SER A 17 13.14 -5.32 -6.29
N ILE A 18 13.81 -6.38 -6.76
CA ILE A 18 14.95 -6.99 -6.08
C ILE A 18 16.13 -6.01 -6.03
N ASP A 19 16.40 -5.31 -7.15
CA ASP A 19 17.52 -4.37 -7.26
C ASP A 19 17.40 -3.19 -6.29
N ARG A 20 16.17 -2.75 -6.01
CA ARG A 20 15.87 -1.71 -5.01
C ARG A 20 15.70 -2.26 -3.60
N GLY A 21 15.82 -3.58 -3.43
CA GLY A 21 15.70 -4.26 -2.14
C GLY A 21 14.28 -4.30 -1.56
N GLU A 22 13.24 -4.04 -2.36
CA GLU A 22 11.83 -4.07 -1.92
C GLU A 22 11.34 -5.50 -1.64
N VAL A 23 11.94 -6.49 -2.31
CA VAL A 23 11.66 -7.92 -2.14
C VAL A 23 12.98 -8.70 -2.06
N THR A 24 13.04 -9.71 -1.20
CA THR A 24 14.22 -10.56 -1.01
C THR A 24 14.32 -11.64 -2.08
N ASP A 25 15.47 -12.31 -2.15
CA ASP A 25 15.68 -13.48 -3.02
C ASP A 25 14.72 -14.65 -2.69
N LYS A 26 14.21 -14.71 -1.45
CA LYS A 26 13.19 -15.68 -1.01
C LYS A 26 11.76 -15.19 -1.18
N GLY A 27 11.55 -14.03 -1.80
CA GLY A 27 10.23 -13.47 -2.09
C GLY A 27 9.54 -12.78 -0.91
N SER A 28 10.22 -12.57 0.21
CA SER A 28 9.66 -11.78 1.33
C SER A 28 9.75 -10.29 1.06
N VAL A 29 8.75 -9.52 1.51
CA VAL A 29 8.71 -8.06 1.33
C VAL A 29 9.57 -7.38 2.39
N ASN A 30 10.46 -6.49 1.95
CA ASN A 30 11.20 -5.60 2.83
C ASN A 30 10.40 -4.30 3.01
N GLN A 31 9.62 -4.24 4.10
CA GLN A 31 8.75 -3.10 4.37
C GLN A 31 9.51 -1.77 4.40
N ARG A 32 10.70 -1.72 4.99
CA ARG A 32 11.49 -0.48 5.06
C ARG A 32 11.84 0.01 3.66
N ALA A 33 12.37 -0.87 2.80
CA ALA A 33 12.71 -0.50 1.43
C ALA A 33 11.48 -0.07 0.62
N VAL A 34 10.33 -0.72 0.78
CA VAL A 34 9.07 -0.31 0.15
C VAL A 34 8.63 1.07 0.65
N LEU A 35 8.73 1.33 1.96
CA LEU A 35 8.40 2.64 2.53
C LEU A 35 9.23 3.76 1.91
N ASP A 36 10.54 3.52 1.76
CA ASP A 36 11.47 4.47 1.16
C ASP A 36 11.26 4.61 -0.36
N CYS A 37 11.07 3.49 -1.07
CA CYS A 37 10.99 3.43 -2.52
C CYS A 37 9.66 3.90 -3.12
N ARG A 38 8.56 3.82 -2.34
CA ARG A 38 7.19 4.12 -2.77
C ARG A 38 6.55 5.23 -1.93
N ALA A 39 7.37 6.10 -1.34
CA ALA A 39 6.92 7.14 -0.40
C ALA A 39 5.73 7.97 -0.92
N ALA A 40 5.72 8.32 -2.21
CA ALA A 40 4.60 9.07 -2.81
C ALA A 40 3.27 8.30 -2.76
N LEU A 41 3.25 7.02 -3.16
CA LEU A 41 2.05 6.18 -3.10
C LEU A 41 1.60 5.93 -1.66
N ILE A 42 2.54 5.87 -0.72
CA ILE A 42 2.23 5.76 0.71
C ILE A 42 1.57 7.05 1.22
N ALA A 43 2.09 8.21 0.82
CA ALA A 43 1.45 9.48 1.15
C ALA A 43 0.00 9.52 0.63
N ASP A 44 -0.25 9.03 -0.58
CA ASP A 44 -1.59 8.93 -1.15
C ASP A 44 -2.51 8.00 -0.34
N LEU A 45 -2.01 6.86 0.15
CA LEU A 45 -2.76 5.97 1.06
C LEU A 45 -3.18 6.68 2.35
N TYR A 46 -2.34 7.57 2.89
CA TYR A 46 -2.60 8.31 4.13
C TYR A 46 -3.26 9.68 3.93
N ALA A 47 -3.48 10.12 2.69
CA ALA A 47 -4.11 11.41 2.40
C ALA A 47 -5.53 11.49 2.98
N ALA A 48 -5.92 12.66 3.49
CA ALA A 48 -7.25 12.87 4.06
C ALA A 48 -8.35 12.65 3.01
N ALA A 49 -8.14 13.17 1.80
CA ALA A 49 -8.92 12.89 0.61
C ALA A 49 -8.06 12.04 -0.34
N PRO A 50 -8.27 10.71 -0.39
CA PRO A 50 -7.47 9.83 -1.25
C PRO A 50 -7.71 10.14 -2.73
N PRO A 51 -6.65 10.12 -3.56
CA PRO A 51 -6.80 10.25 -5.01
C PRO A 51 -7.54 9.05 -5.60
N ALA A 52 -8.03 9.19 -6.84
CA ALA A 52 -8.88 8.20 -7.50
C ALA A 52 -8.24 6.80 -7.68
N HIS A 53 -6.91 6.70 -7.63
CA HIS A 53 -6.20 5.42 -7.74
C HIS A 53 -6.12 4.65 -6.41
N VAL A 54 -6.57 5.25 -5.30
CA VAL A 54 -6.68 4.57 -4.00
C VAL A 54 -8.03 3.90 -3.88
N ILE A 55 -8.02 2.58 -3.75
CA ILE A 55 -9.21 1.79 -3.44
C ILE A 55 -9.46 1.93 -1.94
N ALA A 56 -10.55 2.60 -1.56
CA ALA A 56 -10.98 2.74 -0.17
C ALA A 56 -12.21 1.88 0.10
N VAL A 57 -12.25 1.24 1.26
CA VAL A 57 -13.47 0.57 1.73
C VAL A 57 -14.52 1.65 1.98
N GLY A 58 -15.63 1.59 1.25
CA GLY A 58 -16.78 2.46 1.51
C GLY A 58 -17.23 2.30 2.97
N SER A 59 -17.65 3.40 3.60
CA SER A 59 -18.41 3.31 4.85
C SER A 59 -19.53 2.31 4.63
N GLY A 60 -19.51 1.19 5.35
CA GLY A 60 -20.43 0.09 5.08
C GLY A 60 -21.86 0.61 4.97
N HIS A 61 -22.56 0.20 3.91
CA HIS A 61 -24.01 0.22 3.95
C HIS A 61 -24.38 -0.79 5.03
N GLY A 62 -24.64 -0.30 6.25
CA GLY A 62 -25.28 -1.08 7.28
C GLY A 62 -26.73 -1.21 6.85
N ASP A 63 -27.05 -2.31 6.18
CA ASP A 63 -28.37 -2.92 6.21
C ASP A 63 -28.40 -3.96 7.34
#